data_AF-A0AAU0VX56-F1
#
_entry.id   AF-A0AAU0VX56-F1
#
_cell.length_a   1.000
_cell.length_b   1.000
_cell.length_c   1.000
_cell.angle_alpha   90.00
_cell.angle_beta   90.00
_cell.angle_gamma   90.00
#
_symmetry.space_group_name_H-M   'P 1'
#
loop_
_entity.id
_entity.type
_entity.pdbx_description
1 polymer ?
#
loop_
_entity_poly.entity_id
_entity_poly.type
_entity_poly.pdbx_seq_one_letter_code
_entity_poly.pdbx_strand_id
1 'polypeptide(L)'
;MTGQSGRGACGELTAVQRAGLHTAAVHAEGHLPASLSNGDLQALAAAGLASPLTTRSRDDDAFSRAARFRITSAGRSRILQEPLPRVFVVPCSSAKASVPIAPAGEMYVGSYHRAARRAAQSQLGPGHHLVILSAKFGILRPEDHILRYDLRAGQHGTVAGPVLLRQAYHLALRAAEVTVFAGKAYAALARQVWPELTHPLSQARGIGDHLAFFAGLYACGPGDRPRSTSRPGARPTPTAERADASRGHRRVCVPRGRGRQLVP
;
A
#
# COMPACT_ATOMS: atom_id res chain seq x y z
N MET A 1 -44.73 -24.45 -4.44
CA MET A 1 -43.48 -24.12 -5.17
C MET A 1 -43.61 -22.70 -5.69
N THR A 2 -42.98 -21.74 -5.02
CA THR A 2 -42.48 -20.48 -5.62
C THR A 2 -41.55 -19.88 -4.59
N GLY A 3 -40.24 -20.06 -4.84
CA GLY A 3 -39.18 -19.56 -3.98
C GLY A 3 -39.14 -18.04 -4.00
N GLN A 4 -39.34 -17.44 -2.84
CA GLN A 4 -38.87 -16.08 -2.58
C GLN A 4 -37.35 -16.12 -2.46
N SER A 5 -36.68 -15.79 -3.54
CA SER A 5 -35.26 -15.42 -3.53
C SER A 5 -35.08 -14.23 -2.59
N GLY A 6 -34.56 -14.52 -1.40
CA GLY A 6 -34.11 -13.51 -0.46
C GLY A 6 -33.02 -12.65 -1.12
N ARG A 7 -33.41 -11.47 -1.59
CA ARG A 7 -32.48 -10.35 -1.78
C ARG A 7 -31.99 -9.97 -0.38
N GLY A 8 -30.98 -10.69 0.10
CA GLY A 8 -30.34 -10.45 1.38
C GLY A 8 -29.84 -9.02 1.45
N ALA A 9 -30.18 -8.35 2.55
CA ALA A 9 -29.90 -6.95 2.83
C ALA A 9 -28.43 -6.59 2.53
N CYS A 10 -28.23 -5.89 1.43
CA CYS A 10 -26.93 -5.39 1.01
C CYS A 10 -26.61 -4.12 1.82
N GLY A 11 -26.29 -4.30 3.11
CA GLY A 11 -25.86 -3.19 3.97
C GLY A 11 -24.54 -2.58 3.49
N GLU A 12 -24.39 -1.27 3.68
CA GLU A 12 -23.14 -0.55 3.38
C GLU A 12 -22.05 -0.99 4.35
N LEU A 13 -20.89 -1.38 3.79
CA LEU A 13 -19.72 -1.74 4.60
C LEU A 13 -19.05 -0.49 5.16
N THR A 14 -18.69 -0.53 6.45
CA THR A 14 -17.83 0.51 7.02
C THR A 14 -16.43 0.45 6.40
N ALA A 15 -15.69 1.56 6.43
CA ALA A 15 -14.31 1.59 5.94
C ALA A 15 -13.41 0.54 6.64
N VAL A 16 -13.64 0.30 7.93
CA VAL A 16 -12.92 -0.69 8.73
C VAL A 16 -13.23 -2.11 8.27
N GLN A 17 -14.52 -2.44 8.08
CA GLN A 17 -14.96 -3.74 7.57
C GLN A 17 -14.40 -4.02 6.17
N ARG A 18 -14.47 -3.01 5.28
CA ARG A 18 -13.91 -3.07 3.93
C ARG A 18 -12.41 -3.35 3.94
N ALA A 19 -11.64 -2.62 4.75
CA ALA A 19 -10.20 -2.82 4.89
C ALA A 19 -9.86 -4.22 5.44
N GLY A 20 -10.64 -4.68 6.41
CA GLY A 20 -10.51 -6.02 6.97
C GLY A 20 -10.73 -7.14 5.96
N LEU A 21 -11.79 -7.04 5.14
CA LEU A 21 -12.07 -8.03 4.10
C LEU A 21 -11.01 -8.00 2.98
N HIS A 22 -10.56 -6.83 2.53
CA HIS A 22 -9.47 -6.73 1.55
C HIS A 22 -8.19 -7.37 2.06
N THR A 23 -7.84 -7.12 3.32
CA THR A 23 -6.69 -7.76 3.98
C THR A 23 -6.85 -9.27 4.08
N ALA A 24 -8.03 -9.76 4.42
CA ALA A 24 -8.33 -11.18 4.47
C ALA A 24 -8.26 -11.83 3.08
N ALA A 25 -8.71 -11.15 2.04
CA ALA A 25 -8.71 -11.67 0.68
C ALA A 25 -7.31 -12.01 0.15
N VAL A 26 -6.29 -11.24 0.57
CA VAL A 26 -4.87 -11.46 0.21
C VAL A 26 -4.12 -12.34 1.23
N HIS A 27 -4.77 -12.76 2.32
CA HIS A 27 -4.22 -13.73 3.25
C HIS A 27 -4.38 -15.15 2.69
N ALA A 28 -3.34 -15.98 2.78
CA ALA A 28 -3.33 -17.34 2.22
C ALA A 28 -4.54 -18.18 2.70
N GLU A 29 -4.84 -18.11 4.00
CA GLU A 29 -5.95 -18.84 4.62
C GLU A 29 -7.26 -18.03 4.69
N GLY A 30 -7.27 -16.80 4.16
CA GLY A 30 -8.45 -15.94 4.20
C GLY A 30 -8.79 -15.37 5.58
N HIS A 31 -7.84 -15.33 6.50
CA HIS A 31 -8.09 -14.89 7.88
C HIS A 31 -8.36 -13.39 7.97
N LEU A 32 -9.33 -13.03 8.80
CA LEU A 32 -9.64 -11.65 9.12
C LEU A 32 -8.66 -11.10 10.17
N PRO A 33 -8.23 -9.84 10.04
CA PRO A 33 -7.25 -9.26 10.94
C PRO A 33 -7.85 -8.99 12.33
N ALA A 34 -7.04 -9.15 13.36
CA ALA A 34 -7.45 -8.97 14.76
C ALA A 34 -7.76 -7.51 15.14
N SER A 35 -7.50 -6.52 14.27
CA SER A 35 -7.94 -5.14 14.49
C SER A 35 -9.44 -4.93 14.34
N LEU A 36 -10.17 -5.87 13.72
CA LEU A 36 -11.61 -5.78 13.63
C LEU A 36 -12.24 -6.01 15.00
N SER A 37 -13.18 -5.14 15.38
CA SER A 37 -13.92 -5.32 16.62
C SER A 37 -14.80 -6.58 16.56
N ASN A 38 -15.16 -7.13 17.72
CA ASN A 38 -16.14 -8.22 17.76
C ASN A 38 -17.45 -7.82 17.07
N GLY A 39 -17.87 -6.56 17.18
CA GLY A 39 -19.06 -6.03 16.51
C GLY A 39 -18.93 -6.08 14.99
N ASP A 40 -17.80 -5.64 14.44
CA ASP A 40 -17.54 -5.72 12.99
C ASP A 40 -17.53 -7.17 12.48
N LEU A 41 -16.90 -8.07 13.22
CA LEU A 41 -16.83 -9.49 12.86
C LEU A 41 -18.21 -10.14 12.84
N GLN A 42 -19.05 -9.85 13.84
CA GLN A 42 -20.41 -10.37 13.89
C GLN A 42 -21.29 -9.77 12.79
N ALA A 43 -21.16 -8.47 12.50
CA ALA A 43 -21.89 -7.84 11.41
C ALA A 43 -21.52 -8.45 10.05
N LEU A 44 -20.23 -8.68 9.79
CA LEU A 44 -19.75 -9.35 8.59
C LEU A 44 -20.25 -10.79 8.48
N ALA A 45 -20.31 -11.52 9.60
CA ALA A 45 -20.82 -12.88 9.64
C ALA A 45 -22.33 -12.94 9.39
N ALA A 46 -23.11 -12.04 10.01
CA ALA A 46 -24.54 -11.91 9.78
C ALA A 46 -24.87 -11.56 8.31
N ALA A 47 -23.99 -10.79 7.66
CA ALA A 47 -24.06 -10.49 6.23
C ALA A 47 -23.55 -11.63 5.32
N GLY A 48 -23.07 -12.75 5.88
CA GLY A 48 -22.53 -13.89 5.13
C GLY A 48 -21.16 -13.64 4.47
N LEU A 49 -20.50 -12.53 4.80
CA LEU A 49 -19.21 -12.12 4.23
C LEU A 49 -18.01 -12.72 4.98
N ALA A 50 -18.23 -13.15 6.22
CA ALA A 50 -17.27 -13.83 7.06
C ALA A 50 -17.89 -15.07 7.70
N SER A 51 -17.05 -16.02 8.12
CA SER A 51 -17.47 -17.20 8.88
C SER A 51 -16.52 -17.42 10.06
N PRO A 52 -17.03 -17.84 11.23
CA PRO A 52 -16.18 -18.15 12.37
C PRO A 52 -15.29 -19.37 12.04
N LEU A 53 -14.08 -19.38 12.60
CA LEU A 53 -13.22 -20.56 12.55
C LEU A 53 -13.71 -21.58 13.58
N THR A 54 -13.92 -22.83 13.14
CA THR A 54 -14.51 -23.90 13.97
C THR A 54 -13.50 -24.56 14.90
N THR A 55 -12.20 -24.48 14.60
CA THR A 55 -11.12 -24.94 15.45
C THR A 55 -10.73 -23.86 16.45
N ARG A 56 -11.43 -23.81 17.59
CA ARG A 56 -10.83 -23.23 18.80
C ARG A 56 -9.80 -24.22 19.32
N SER A 57 -8.52 -23.87 19.26
CA SER A 57 -7.58 -24.53 20.16
C SER A 57 -7.99 -24.17 21.59
N ARG A 58 -7.92 -25.12 22.53
CA ARG A 58 -8.28 -24.88 23.95
C ARG A 58 -7.42 -23.80 24.62
N ASP A 59 -6.33 -23.37 23.96
CA ASP A 59 -5.42 -22.31 24.39
C ASP A 59 -5.75 -20.91 23.81
N ASP A 60 -6.92 -20.73 23.18
CA ASP A 60 -7.41 -19.40 22.76
C ASP A 60 -7.86 -18.58 23.98
N ASP A 61 -6.87 -18.17 24.78
CA ASP A 61 -7.03 -17.16 25.82
C ASP A 61 -7.54 -15.85 25.22
N ALA A 62 -8.19 -15.02 26.04
CA ALA A 62 -8.66 -13.69 25.64
C ALA A 62 -7.54 -12.76 25.09
N PHE A 63 -6.27 -13.15 25.25
CA PHE A 63 -5.07 -12.49 24.74
C PHE A 63 -4.54 -13.08 23.41
N SER A 64 -5.13 -14.17 22.93
CA SER A 64 -4.77 -14.79 21.66
C SER A 64 -5.06 -13.84 20.51
N ARG A 65 -4.00 -13.44 19.79
CA ARG A 65 -4.10 -12.70 18.52
C ARG A 65 -4.49 -13.62 17.35
N ALA A 66 -4.95 -14.84 17.64
CA ALA A 66 -5.37 -15.79 16.61
C ALA A 66 -6.56 -15.25 15.81
N ALA A 67 -6.60 -15.64 14.54
CA ALA A 67 -7.73 -15.34 13.69
C ALA A 67 -8.99 -16.01 14.26
N ARG A 68 -10.10 -15.28 14.28
CA ARG A 68 -11.39 -15.80 14.80
C ARG A 68 -12.39 -16.07 13.68
N PHE A 69 -12.18 -15.42 12.55
CA PHE A 69 -13.04 -15.50 11.38
C PHE A 69 -12.18 -15.60 10.12
N ARG A 70 -12.78 -16.18 9.07
CA ARG A 70 -12.27 -16.18 7.71
C ARG A 70 -13.27 -15.56 6.74
N ILE A 71 -12.77 -14.91 5.70
CA ILE A 71 -13.57 -14.39 4.60
C ILE A 71 -14.26 -15.54 3.84
N THR A 72 -15.53 -15.37 3.49
CA THR A 72 -16.29 -16.33 2.67
C THR A 72 -16.08 -16.07 1.18
N SER A 73 -16.58 -16.96 0.32
CA SER A 73 -16.67 -16.70 -1.12
C SER A 73 -17.50 -15.46 -1.43
N ALA A 74 -18.62 -15.26 -0.72
CA ALA A 74 -19.44 -14.05 -0.85
C ALA A 74 -18.66 -12.79 -0.44
N GLY A 75 -17.88 -12.84 0.65
CA GLY A 75 -16.97 -11.77 1.06
C GLY A 75 -15.93 -11.44 -0.01
N ARG A 76 -15.32 -12.47 -0.62
CA ARG A 76 -14.36 -12.32 -1.73
C ARG A 76 -15.00 -11.71 -2.98
N SER A 77 -16.22 -12.09 -3.32
CA SER A 77 -16.93 -11.47 -4.44
C SER A 77 -17.30 -10.02 -4.15
N ARG A 78 -17.70 -9.72 -2.90
CA ARG A 78 -18.09 -8.37 -2.48
C ARG A 78 -16.94 -7.37 -2.60
N ILE A 79 -15.75 -7.72 -2.11
CA ILE A 79 -14.62 -6.78 -2.10
C ILE A 79 -14.12 -6.39 -3.50
N LEU A 80 -14.40 -7.18 -4.53
CA LEU A 80 -14.08 -6.81 -5.92
C LEU A 80 -14.84 -5.55 -6.39
N GLN A 81 -15.95 -5.23 -5.74
CA GLN A 81 -16.76 -4.03 -6.02
C GLN A 81 -16.51 -2.90 -5.01
N GLU A 82 -15.64 -3.12 -4.04
CA GLU A 82 -15.35 -2.15 -2.98
C GLU A 82 -13.99 -1.49 -3.23
N PRO A 83 -13.86 -0.17 -3.05
CA PRO A 83 -12.59 0.51 -3.25
C PRO A 83 -11.53 -0.03 -2.28
N LEU A 84 -10.26 -0.02 -2.71
CA LEU A 84 -9.16 -0.35 -1.83
C LEU A 84 -8.99 0.73 -0.75
N PRO A 85 -8.60 0.36 0.47
CA PRO A 85 -8.13 1.33 1.46
C PRO A 85 -6.92 2.07 0.90
N ARG A 86 -6.84 3.38 1.13
CA ARG A 86 -5.69 4.19 0.70
C ARG A 86 -4.83 4.54 1.90
N VAL A 87 -3.53 4.34 1.79
CA VAL A 87 -2.57 4.57 2.87
C VAL A 87 -1.48 5.52 2.40
N PHE A 88 -1.28 6.59 3.16
CA PHE A 88 -0.13 7.48 3.03
C PHE A 88 0.91 7.11 4.08
N VAL A 89 2.12 6.78 3.63
CA VAL A 89 3.25 6.42 4.50
C VAL A 89 4.20 7.60 4.57
N VAL A 90 4.48 8.08 5.78
CA VAL A 90 5.49 9.10 6.05
C VAL A 90 6.65 8.50 6.84
N PRO A 91 7.89 8.96 6.65
CA PRO A 91 9.03 8.41 7.36
C PRO A 91 9.08 8.96 8.78
N CYS A 92 9.67 8.21 9.72
CA CYS A 92 10.14 8.84 10.95
C CYS A 92 11.29 9.84 10.66
N SER A 93 11.60 10.71 11.62
CA SER A 93 12.76 11.60 11.54
C SER A 93 13.84 11.25 12.57
N SER A 94 15.08 11.65 12.27
CA SER A 94 16.19 11.55 13.21
C SER A 94 15.93 12.41 14.45
N ALA A 95 15.50 13.66 14.24
CA ALA A 95 15.12 14.59 15.28
C ALA A 95 13.86 14.12 16.02
N LYS A 96 13.97 13.94 17.34
CA LYS A 96 12.88 13.49 18.21
C LYS A 96 12.66 14.43 19.38
N ALA A 97 11.43 14.49 19.87
CA ALA A 97 11.06 15.23 21.08
C ALA A 97 11.91 14.77 22.28
N SER A 98 12.28 15.68 23.17
CA SER A 98 13.15 15.41 24.34
C SER A 98 12.48 14.56 25.42
N VAL A 99 11.17 14.35 25.34
CA VAL A 99 10.41 13.51 26.27
C VAL A 99 10.67 12.02 26.05
N PRO A 100 10.58 11.18 27.11
CA PRO A 100 10.86 9.76 27.03
C PRO A 100 9.82 8.98 26.22
N ILE A 101 8.53 9.35 26.34
CA ILE A 101 7.40 8.72 25.65
C ILE A 101 6.52 9.83 25.07
N ALA A 102 6.08 9.66 23.82
CA ALA A 102 5.09 10.52 23.18
C ALA A 102 4.34 9.77 22.07
N PRO A 103 3.16 10.23 21.64
CA PRO A 103 2.55 9.80 20.39
C PRO A 103 3.54 9.91 19.22
N ALA A 104 3.53 8.96 18.30
CA ALA A 104 4.47 8.91 17.18
C ALA A 104 4.44 10.19 16.33
N GLY A 105 3.26 10.78 16.14
CA GLY A 105 3.08 12.05 15.43
C GLY A 105 3.74 13.24 16.11
N GLU A 106 3.95 13.19 17.43
CA GLU A 106 4.58 14.24 18.22
C GLU A 106 6.05 13.94 18.53
N MET A 107 6.39 12.65 18.63
CA MET A 107 7.75 12.17 18.86
C MET A 107 8.69 12.64 17.75
N TYR A 108 8.26 12.61 16.48
CA TYR A 108 9.11 12.99 15.35
C TYR A 108 8.99 14.48 15.02
N VAL A 109 9.99 15.27 15.42
CA VAL A 109 9.94 16.74 15.34
C VAL A 109 10.70 17.33 14.16
N GLY A 110 11.41 16.50 13.38
CA GLY A 110 12.19 16.96 12.22
C GLY A 110 11.34 17.62 11.13
N SER A 111 11.87 18.68 10.51
CA SER A 111 11.19 19.45 9.46
C SER A 111 10.69 18.58 8.30
N TYR A 112 11.51 17.63 7.85
CA TYR A 112 11.15 16.71 6.78
C TYR A 112 9.94 15.83 7.14
N HIS A 113 9.89 15.28 8.35
CA HIS A 113 8.74 14.50 8.82
C HIS A 113 7.48 15.37 8.90
N ARG A 114 7.59 16.57 9.49
CA ARG A 114 6.47 17.50 9.60
C ARG A 114 5.90 17.88 8.23
N ALA A 115 6.76 18.18 7.25
CA ALA A 115 6.34 18.49 5.89
C ALA A 115 5.65 17.30 5.21
N ALA A 116 6.24 16.10 5.28
CA ALA A 116 5.65 14.88 4.72
C ALA A 116 4.31 14.54 5.37
N ARG A 117 4.21 14.67 6.71
CA ARG A 117 2.98 14.45 7.48
C ARG A 117 1.90 15.45 7.07
N ARG A 118 2.22 16.74 7.00
CA ARG A 118 1.28 17.78 6.56
C ARG A 118 0.80 17.51 5.13
N ALA A 119 1.70 17.14 4.23
CA ALA A 119 1.36 16.76 2.86
C ALA A 119 0.43 15.54 2.85
N ALA A 120 0.70 14.48 3.63
CA ALA A 120 -0.20 13.33 3.70
C ALA A 120 -1.57 13.68 4.29
N GLN A 121 -1.61 14.51 5.33
CA GLN A 121 -2.85 14.96 5.95
C GLN A 121 -3.74 15.73 4.98
N SER A 122 -3.18 16.55 4.09
CA SER A 122 -3.97 17.25 3.06
C SER A 122 -4.60 16.32 2.02
N GLN A 123 -4.18 15.04 1.98
CA GLN A 123 -4.69 14.03 1.06
C GLN A 123 -5.69 13.07 1.72
N LEU A 124 -5.90 13.19 3.04
CA LEU A 124 -6.80 12.31 3.76
C LEU A 124 -8.26 12.61 3.36
N GLY A 125 -9.00 11.54 3.15
CA GLY A 125 -10.43 11.52 2.92
C GLY A 125 -11.05 10.34 3.70
N PRO A 126 -12.36 10.15 3.63
CA PRO A 126 -13.03 9.03 4.31
C PRO A 126 -12.40 7.69 3.96
N GLY A 127 -12.00 6.92 4.98
CA GLY A 127 -11.36 5.61 4.81
C GLY A 127 -9.91 5.64 4.33
N HIS A 128 -9.28 6.82 4.24
CA HIS A 128 -7.83 6.93 4.03
C HIS A 128 -7.10 6.86 5.38
N HIS A 129 -5.90 6.31 5.37
CA HIS A 129 -5.05 6.19 6.54
C HIS A 129 -3.73 6.93 6.35
N LEU A 130 -3.24 7.51 7.44
CA LEU A 130 -1.88 8.00 7.56
C LEU A 130 -1.12 7.08 8.52
N VAL A 131 0.04 6.59 8.10
CA VAL A 131 0.95 5.82 8.96
C VAL A 131 2.36 6.38 8.89
N ILE A 132 3.09 6.23 9.99
CA ILE A 132 4.49 6.59 10.12
C ILE A 132 5.31 5.30 10.05
N LEU A 133 6.24 5.22 9.12
CA LEU A 133 7.20 4.13 9.03
C LEU A 133 8.43 4.47 9.87
N SER A 134 8.50 3.84 11.05
CA SER A 134 9.60 3.91 12.00
C SER A 134 10.67 2.86 11.70
N ALA A 135 11.95 3.27 11.70
CA ALA A 135 13.05 2.32 11.56
C ALA A 135 13.08 1.29 12.70
N LYS A 136 12.69 1.68 13.92
CA LYS A 136 12.72 0.78 15.10
C LYS A 136 11.42 0.01 15.28
N PHE A 137 10.28 0.67 15.13
CA PHE A 137 8.97 0.15 15.52
C PHE A 137 8.10 -0.30 14.34
N GLY A 138 8.53 -0.06 13.10
CA GLY A 138 7.76 -0.39 11.92
C GLY A 138 6.59 0.54 11.66
N ILE A 139 5.42 -0.01 11.36
CA ILE A 139 4.23 0.77 10.99
C ILE A 139 3.56 1.27 12.26
N LEU A 140 3.46 2.60 12.38
CA LEU A 140 2.82 3.28 13.50
C LEU A 140 1.67 4.15 13.01
N ARG A 141 0.60 4.22 13.79
CA ARG A 141 -0.38 5.29 13.70
C ARG A 141 0.16 6.55 14.40
N PRO A 142 -0.26 7.76 14.01
CA PRO A 142 0.18 8.99 14.67
C PRO A 142 -0.03 9.01 16.19
N GLU A 143 -1.08 8.34 16.68
CA GLU A 143 -1.48 8.24 18.09
C GLU A 143 -0.73 7.18 18.90
N ASP A 144 0.03 6.29 18.23
CA ASP A 144 0.77 5.22 18.92
C ASP A 144 1.86 5.83 19.81
N HIS A 145 1.81 5.55 21.11
CA HIS A 145 2.83 6.02 22.05
C HIS A 145 4.10 5.20 21.93
N ILE A 146 5.23 5.89 21.72
CA ILE A 146 6.52 5.24 21.52
C ILE A 146 7.60 5.82 22.44
N LEU A 147 8.55 4.97 22.79
CA LEU A 147 9.78 5.38 23.49
C LEU A 147 10.69 6.16 22.54
N ARG A 148 11.37 7.19 23.06
CA ARG A 148 12.47 7.87 22.37
C ARG A 148 13.59 6.86 22.05
N TYR A 149 14.18 6.99 20.86
CA TYR A 149 15.27 6.13 20.41
C TYR A 149 16.19 6.86 19.42
N ASP A 150 17.40 6.35 19.24
CA ASP A 150 18.27 6.75 18.14
C ASP A 150 18.59 5.55 17.26
N LEU A 151 18.01 5.53 16.06
CA LEU A 151 18.20 4.51 15.04
C LEU A 151 17.77 5.10 13.69
N ARG A 152 18.62 4.93 12.69
CA ARG A 152 18.34 5.32 11.30
C ARG A 152 17.99 4.08 10.47
N ALA A 153 17.12 4.25 9.48
CA ALA A 153 16.81 3.18 8.55
C ALA A 153 18.08 2.69 7.84
N GLY A 154 18.24 1.35 7.76
CA GLY A 154 19.40 0.69 7.19
C GLY A 154 20.50 0.38 8.20
N GLN A 155 20.40 0.87 9.44
CA GLN A 155 21.30 0.45 10.53
C GLN A 155 20.83 -0.89 11.13
N HIS A 156 21.75 -1.59 11.79
CA HIS A 156 21.44 -2.78 12.59
C HIS A 156 20.35 -2.45 13.63
N GLY A 157 19.35 -3.33 13.74
CA GLY A 157 18.15 -3.08 14.54
C GLY A 157 17.00 -2.41 13.79
N THR A 158 17.17 -2.08 12.49
CA THR A 158 16.04 -1.70 11.64
C THR A 158 15.04 -2.85 11.55
N VAL A 159 13.75 -2.52 11.69
CA VAL A 159 12.64 -3.46 11.57
C VAL A 159 12.71 -4.26 10.26
N ALA A 160 12.48 -5.57 10.36
CA ALA A 160 12.54 -6.47 9.21
C ALA A 160 11.20 -6.55 8.46
N GLY A 161 11.26 -6.84 7.15
CA GLY A 161 10.08 -7.02 6.29
C GLY A 161 9.00 -7.95 6.85
N PRO A 162 9.32 -9.14 7.40
CA PRO A 162 8.31 -10.02 8.00
C PRO A 162 7.56 -9.39 9.18
N VAL A 163 8.20 -8.51 9.95
CA VAL A 163 7.54 -7.77 11.04
C VAL A 163 6.56 -6.76 10.44
N LEU A 164 6.98 -6.03 9.40
CA LEU A 164 6.14 -5.05 8.72
C LEU A 164 4.93 -5.71 8.04
N LEU A 165 5.12 -6.88 7.41
CA LEU A 165 4.04 -7.66 6.80
C LEU A 165 2.98 -8.05 7.85
N ARG A 166 3.43 -8.54 9.02
CA ARG A 166 2.52 -8.87 10.12
C ARG A 166 1.80 -7.63 10.68
N GLN A 167 2.49 -6.51 10.83
CA GLN A 167 1.87 -5.26 11.27
C GLN A 167 0.83 -4.76 10.26
N ALA A 168 1.16 -4.77 8.96
CA ALA A 168 0.24 -4.34 7.91
C ALA A 168 -1.01 -5.24 7.86
N TYR A 169 -0.85 -6.55 8.03
CA TYR A 169 -1.97 -7.46 8.19
C TYR A 169 -2.80 -7.09 9.44
N HIS A 170 -2.15 -6.97 10.61
CA HIS A 170 -2.85 -6.70 11.85
C HIS A 170 -3.62 -5.37 11.82
N LEU A 171 -3.09 -4.35 11.14
CA LEU A 171 -3.72 -3.03 11.00
C LEU A 171 -4.76 -2.95 9.87
N ALA A 172 -5.07 -4.07 9.19
CA ALA A 172 -5.93 -4.14 8.01
C ALA A 172 -5.46 -3.27 6.81
N LEU A 173 -4.14 -3.12 6.65
CA LEU A 173 -3.51 -2.31 5.60
C LEU A 173 -2.80 -3.15 4.52
N ARG A 174 -2.81 -4.48 4.64
CA ARG A 174 -1.99 -5.36 3.79
C ARG A 174 -2.30 -5.23 2.29
N ALA A 175 -3.57 -5.02 1.96
CA ALA A 175 -4.07 -4.89 0.60
C ALA A 175 -4.24 -3.43 0.14
N ALA A 176 -3.80 -2.45 0.94
CA ALA A 176 -4.05 -1.05 0.64
C ALA A 176 -3.32 -0.56 -0.62
N GLU A 177 -3.91 0.44 -1.29
CA GLU A 177 -3.22 1.29 -2.25
C GLU A 177 -2.30 2.25 -1.46
N VAL A 178 -0.99 2.14 -1.67
CA VAL A 178 0.00 2.84 -0.84
C VAL A 178 0.73 3.92 -1.61
N THR A 179 0.76 5.13 -1.04
CA THR A 179 1.60 6.23 -1.48
C THR A 179 2.65 6.57 -0.41
N VAL A 180 3.93 6.57 -0.79
CA VAL A 180 5.04 6.82 0.15
C VAL A 180 5.62 8.23 -0.03
N PHE A 181 5.54 9.03 1.03
CA PHE A 181 6.11 10.38 1.11
C PHE A 181 7.43 10.37 1.88
N ALA A 182 8.38 9.55 1.41
CA ALA A 182 9.67 9.36 2.06
C ALA A 182 10.82 9.23 1.06
N GLY A 183 12.06 9.32 1.56
CA GLY A 183 13.27 9.03 0.79
C GLY A 183 13.39 7.54 0.40
N LYS A 184 14.34 7.26 -0.51
CA LYS A 184 14.54 5.93 -1.13
C LYS A 184 14.65 4.78 -0.12
N ALA A 185 15.35 4.97 1.00
CA ALA A 185 15.53 3.93 2.01
C ALA A 185 14.19 3.46 2.64
N TYR A 186 13.33 4.39 3.02
CA TYR A 186 12.00 4.06 3.57
C TYR A 186 11.05 3.53 2.49
N ALA A 187 11.15 4.04 1.25
CA ALA A 187 10.38 3.50 0.13
C ALA A 187 10.77 2.04 -0.17
N ALA A 188 12.06 1.70 -0.10
CA ALA A 188 12.53 0.32 -0.24
C ALA A 188 12.00 -0.58 0.89
N LEU A 189 11.99 -0.09 2.12
CA LEU A 189 11.43 -0.81 3.26
C LEU A 189 9.91 -1.04 3.12
N ALA A 190 9.16 -0.01 2.73
CA ALA A 190 7.73 -0.12 2.47
C ALA A 190 7.42 -1.10 1.33
N ARG A 191 8.28 -1.19 0.31
CA ARG A 191 8.11 -2.10 -0.83
C ARG A 191 8.18 -3.58 -0.46
N GLN A 192 8.78 -3.92 0.68
CA GLN A 192 8.75 -5.29 1.23
C GLN A 192 7.34 -5.73 1.66
N VAL A 193 6.45 -4.77 1.92
CA VAL A 193 5.03 -5.02 2.27
C VAL A 193 4.13 -4.76 1.06
N TRP A 194 4.37 -3.64 0.36
CA TRP A 194 3.54 -3.18 -0.75
C TRP A 194 4.39 -3.06 -2.02
N PRO A 195 4.57 -4.14 -2.80
CA PRO A 195 5.37 -4.12 -4.02
C PRO A 195 4.93 -3.03 -5.01
N GLU A 196 3.61 -2.87 -5.17
CA GLU A 196 2.95 -1.95 -6.10
C GLU A 196 2.76 -0.52 -5.53
N LEU A 197 3.57 -0.11 -4.54
CA LEU A 197 3.43 1.23 -3.96
C LEU A 197 3.77 2.34 -4.96
N THR A 198 3.07 3.47 -4.83
CA THR A 198 3.38 4.71 -5.54
C THR A 198 4.43 5.51 -4.77
N HIS A 199 5.53 5.87 -5.44
CA HIS A 199 6.61 6.68 -4.87
C HIS A 199 6.86 7.92 -5.74
N PRO A 200 6.12 9.03 -5.50
CA PRO A 200 6.21 10.23 -6.35
C PRO A 200 7.56 10.94 -6.25
N LEU A 201 8.34 10.64 -5.20
CA LEU A 201 9.66 11.19 -4.96
C LEU A 201 10.79 10.36 -5.60
N SER A 202 10.47 9.34 -6.40
CA SER A 202 11.47 8.43 -7.00
C SER A 202 12.48 9.14 -7.92
N GLN A 203 12.03 10.20 -8.61
CA GLN A 203 12.83 11.01 -9.54
C GLN A 203 13.41 12.28 -8.91
N ALA A 204 13.14 12.53 -7.62
CA ALA A 204 13.65 13.73 -6.95
C ALA A 204 15.17 13.65 -6.74
N ARG A 205 15.85 14.79 -6.89
CA ARG A 205 17.33 14.87 -6.81
C ARG A 205 17.82 15.02 -5.37
N GLY A 206 16.95 15.41 -4.44
CA GLY A 206 17.32 15.59 -3.04
C GLY A 206 16.18 16.06 -2.16
N ILE A 207 16.53 16.42 -0.92
CA ILE A 207 15.55 16.81 0.11
C ILE A 207 14.80 18.10 -0.25
N GLY A 208 15.44 19.04 -0.97
CA GLY A 208 14.80 20.26 -1.45
C GLY A 208 13.62 19.98 -2.39
N ASP A 209 13.83 19.12 -3.40
CA ASP A 209 12.78 18.69 -4.33
C ASP A 209 11.61 18.01 -3.58
N HIS A 210 11.91 17.20 -2.55
CA HIS A 210 10.86 16.60 -1.72
C HIS A 210 10.03 17.65 -0.98
N LEU A 211 10.69 18.62 -0.35
CA LEU A 211 10.01 19.67 0.42
C LEU A 211 9.16 20.55 -0.49
N ALA A 212 9.65 20.88 -1.69
CA ALA A 212 8.88 21.59 -2.70
C ALA A 212 7.65 20.79 -3.16
N PHE A 213 7.81 19.49 -3.41
CA PHE A 213 6.69 18.60 -3.73
C PHE A 213 5.64 18.57 -2.62
N PHE A 214 6.06 18.41 -1.35
CA PHE A 214 5.15 18.44 -0.21
C PHE A 214 4.42 19.77 -0.09
N ALA A 215 5.13 20.89 -0.30
CA ALA A 215 4.55 22.22 -0.27
C ALA A 215 3.43 22.40 -1.31
N GLY A 216 3.64 21.90 -2.54
CA GLY A 216 2.59 21.91 -3.55
C GLY A 216 1.32 21.17 -3.12
N LEU A 217 1.44 20.05 -2.40
CA LEU A 217 0.29 19.23 -1.98
C LEU A 217 -0.60 19.87 -0.92
N TYR A 218 -0.09 20.78 -0.09
CA TYR A 218 -0.92 21.49 0.90
C TYR A 218 -1.15 22.97 0.55
N ALA A 219 -0.52 23.48 -0.52
CA ALA A 219 -0.86 24.76 -1.11
C ALA A 219 -2.11 24.65 -2.01
N CYS A 220 -2.23 23.57 -2.77
CA CYS A 220 -3.48 23.22 -3.45
C CYS A 220 -4.42 22.57 -2.43
N GLY A 221 -5.50 23.25 -2.05
CA GLY A 221 -6.50 22.69 -1.14
C GLY A 221 -7.16 21.41 -1.69
N PRO A 222 -7.90 20.66 -0.87
CA PRO A 222 -8.54 19.40 -1.27
C PRO A 222 -9.48 19.50 -2.50
N GLY A 223 -9.93 20.70 -2.86
CA GLY A 223 -10.87 20.96 -3.97
C GLY A 223 -10.23 21.35 -5.31
N ASP A 224 -8.92 21.60 -5.38
CA ASP A 224 -8.30 22.28 -6.53
C ASP A 224 -7.54 21.36 -7.50
N ARG A 225 -7.84 20.06 -7.50
CA ARG A 225 -7.11 19.11 -8.35
C ARG A 225 -7.77 18.86 -9.70
N PRO A 226 -7.01 19.00 -10.82
CA PRO A 226 -7.47 18.57 -12.12
C PRO A 226 -7.64 17.05 -12.14
N ARG A 227 -8.75 16.59 -12.72
CA ARG A 227 -9.05 15.16 -12.91
C ARG A 227 -7.89 14.51 -13.67
N SER A 228 -7.40 13.39 -13.14
CA SER A 228 -6.47 12.48 -13.80
C SER A 228 -6.82 12.37 -15.28
N THR A 229 -5.90 12.81 -16.15
CA THR A 229 -5.99 12.52 -17.57
C THR A 229 -6.04 11.01 -17.74
N SER A 230 -7.08 10.58 -18.45
CA SER A 230 -7.28 9.20 -18.84
C SER A 230 -6.06 8.68 -19.59
N ARG A 231 -5.74 7.43 -19.28
CA ARG A 231 -4.81 6.55 -19.99
C ARG A 231 -4.99 6.71 -21.51
N PRO A 232 -3.96 7.07 -22.30
CA PRO A 232 -4.11 7.10 -23.76
C PRO A 232 -4.36 5.67 -24.25
N GLY A 233 -5.41 5.54 -25.06
CA GLY A 233 -5.93 4.28 -25.57
C GLY A 233 -4.89 3.43 -26.29
N ALA A 234 -5.03 2.12 -26.10
CA ALA A 234 -4.38 1.12 -26.91
C ALA A 234 -4.58 1.43 -28.41
N ARG A 235 -3.49 1.47 -29.17
CA ARG A 235 -3.55 1.47 -30.63
C ARG A 235 -4.15 0.15 -31.10
N PRO A 236 -5.13 0.14 -32.02
CA PRO A 236 -5.52 -1.08 -32.71
C PRO A 236 -4.39 -1.53 -33.64
N THR A 237 -4.09 -2.81 -33.58
CA THR A 237 -3.21 -3.55 -34.49
C THR A 237 -3.74 -3.46 -35.93
N PRO A 238 -2.93 -3.11 -36.94
CA PRO A 238 -3.38 -3.18 -38.32
C PRO A 238 -3.43 -4.65 -38.77
N THR A 239 -4.61 -5.03 -39.23
CA THR A 239 -4.92 -6.30 -39.88
C THR A 239 -4.09 -6.46 -41.16
N ALA A 240 -3.60 -7.68 -41.39
CA ALA A 240 -2.89 -8.08 -42.58
C ALA A 240 -3.76 -7.95 -43.84
N GLU A 241 -3.25 -7.29 -44.86
CA GLU A 241 -3.78 -7.40 -46.23
C GLU A 241 -2.63 -7.72 -47.19
N ARG A 242 -2.82 -8.81 -47.92
CA ARG A 242 -1.94 -9.30 -48.97
C ARG A 242 -2.04 -8.39 -50.19
N ALA A 243 -0.90 -8.05 -50.80
CA ALA A 243 -0.81 -7.89 -52.25
C ALA A 243 0.62 -8.17 -52.74
N ASP A 244 0.65 -9.03 -53.74
CA ASP A 244 1.75 -9.50 -54.57
C ASP A 244 2.16 -8.44 -55.61
N ALA A 245 3.46 -8.30 -55.90
CA ALA A 245 4.02 -7.90 -57.20
C ALA A 245 5.55 -7.71 -57.16
N SER A 246 6.26 -8.75 -57.58
CA SER A 246 7.33 -8.75 -58.60
C SER A 246 8.25 -7.52 -58.86
N ARG A 247 9.56 -7.86 -58.93
CA ARG A 247 10.64 -7.35 -59.82
C ARG A 247 11.36 -6.02 -59.49
N GLY A 248 12.69 -6.13 -59.35
CA GLY A 248 13.62 -5.00 -59.53
C GLY A 248 15.05 -5.29 -59.09
N HIS A 249 15.86 -5.90 -59.98
CA HIS A 249 17.32 -6.00 -59.88
C HIS A 249 18.02 -4.63 -59.69
N ARG A 250 19.05 -4.58 -58.81
CA ARG A 250 20.40 -3.98 -59.01
C ARG A 250 21.18 -4.11 -57.69
N ARG A 251 22.16 -5.03 -57.63
CA ARG A 251 23.61 -4.84 -57.82
C ARG A 251 24.31 -3.87 -56.84
N VAL A 252 25.15 -4.48 -55.99
CA VAL A 252 26.57 -4.18 -55.72
C VAL A 252 26.90 -2.91 -54.92
N CYS A 253 27.48 -3.08 -53.73
CA CYS A 253 28.88 -2.71 -53.43
C CYS A 253 29.27 -3.14 -52.01
N VAL A 254 30.27 -4.02 -51.93
CA VAL A 254 31.03 -4.39 -50.73
C VAL A 254 32.21 -3.43 -50.61
N PRO A 255 32.66 -3.09 -49.39
CA PRO A 255 34.10 -3.17 -49.17
C PRO A 255 34.45 -4.03 -47.95
N ARG A 256 35.39 -4.93 -48.22
CA ARG A 256 36.20 -5.71 -47.29
C ARG A 256 37.29 -4.82 -46.68
N GLY A 257 37.70 -5.14 -45.46
CA GLY A 257 39.00 -4.77 -44.88
C GLY A 257 38.99 -5.08 -43.39
N ARG A 258 39.17 -6.34 -42.97
CA ARG A 258 40.46 -7.02 -42.64
C ARG A 258 41.39 -6.20 -41.74
N GLY A 259 41.63 -6.75 -40.54
CA GLY A 259 42.72 -6.36 -39.65
C GLY A 259 42.69 -7.12 -38.32
N ARG A 260 42.88 -8.45 -38.36
CA ARG A 260 43.33 -9.23 -37.20
C ARG A 260 44.86 -9.12 -37.15
N GLN A 261 45.44 -8.87 -35.98
CA GLN A 261 46.52 -9.71 -35.47
C GLN A 261 46.77 -9.49 -33.97
N LEU A 262 47.17 -10.58 -33.35
CA LEU A 262 47.37 -10.89 -31.95
C LEU A 262 48.86 -10.82 -31.60
N VAL A 263 49.18 -10.37 -30.37
CA VAL A 263 50.19 -10.93 -29.42
C VAL A 263 51.67 -10.66 -29.79
N PRO A 264 52.63 -10.49 -28.84
CA PRO A 264 52.77 -11.04 -27.47
C PRO A 264 51.98 -10.36 -26.35
#